data_AF-A0A2S2NYJ2-F1
#
_entry.id   AF-A0A2S2NYJ2-F1
#
_cell.length_a   1.000
_cell.length_b   1.000
_cell.length_c   1.000
_cell.angle_alpha   90.00
_cell.angle_beta   90.00
_cell.angle_gamma   90.00
#
_symmetry.space_group_name_H-M   'P 1'
#
loop_
_entity.id
_entity.type
_entity.pdbx_description
1 polymer ?
#
loop_
_entity_poly.entity_id
_entity_poly.type
_entity_poly.pdbx_seq_one_letter_code
_entity_poly.pdbx_strand_id
1 'polypeptide(L)'
;MYRLKDEIVLLKNKNDTLLLKNEKLWKLVISLKEYCNKEEERFISRFSKTLKDIFSPTQIEMLLNPKKKVFKWTSDDISSAISIRSISPKAYRFLREEKKFPLPGL
;
A
#
# COMPACT_ATOMS: atom_id res chain seq x y z
N MET A 1 29.12 49.82 17.50
CA MET A 1 27.76 49.59 18.05
C MET A 1 26.67 49.51 16.98
N TYR A 2 26.68 50.35 15.93
CA TYR A 2 25.63 50.36 14.89
C TYR A 2 25.54 49.07 14.03
N ARG A 3 26.67 48.51 13.57
CA ARG A 3 26.69 47.26 12.76
C ARG A 3 26.02 46.05 13.41
N LEU A 4 26.14 45.91 14.73
CA LEU A 4 25.54 44.79 15.49
C LEU A 4 24.01 44.88 15.52
N LYS A 5 23.44 46.09 15.55
CA LYS A 5 21.98 46.28 15.51
C LYS A 5 21.42 45.91 14.14
N ASP A 6 22.10 46.32 13.07
CA ASP A 6 21.68 46.01 11.69
C ASP A 6 21.74 44.49 11.42
N GLU A 7 22.77 43.82 11.95
CA GLU A 7 22.92 42.37 11.84
C GLU A 7 21.82 41.62 12.60
N ILE A 8 21.44 42.07 13.81
CA ILE A 8 20.32 41.52 14.57
C ILE A 8 19.00 41.67 13.79
N VAL A 9 18.76 42.83 13.17
CA VAL A 9 17.56 43.05 12.35
C VAL A 9 17.54 42.14 11.12
N LEU A 10 18.68 41.99 10.44
CA LEU A 10 18.81 41.09 9.29
C LEU A 10 18.56 39.62 9.70
N LEU A 11 19.11 39.18 10.83
CA LEU A 11 18.93 37.83 11.34
C LEU A 11 17.46 37.56 11.73
N LYS A 12 16.77 38.53 12.34
CA LYS A 12 15.34 38.42 12.64
C LYS A 12 14.51 38.25 11.36
N ASN A 13 14.73 39.11 10.37
CA ASN A 13 14.01 39.02 9.08
C ASN A 13 14.24 37.69 8.37
N LYS A 14 15.48 37.17 8.41
CA LYS A 14 15.80 35.84 7.88
C LYS A 14 15.06 34.75 8.65
N ASN A 15 15.02 34.85 9.98
CA ASN A 15 14.33 33.88 10.83
C ASN A 15 12.82 33.86 10.56
N ASP A 16 12.20 35.02 10.40
CA ASP A 16 10.77 35.14 10.07
C ASP A 16 10.47 34.55 8.67
N THR A 17 11.37 34.78 7.72
CA THR A 17 11.27 34.19 6.38
C THR A 17 11.40 32.67 6.42
N LEU A 18 12.31 32.14 7.26
CA LEU A 18 12.50 30.71 7.44
C LEU A 18 11.28 30.07 8.14
N LEU A 19 10.70 30.73 9.14
CA LEU A 19 9.46 30.31 9.78
C LEU A 19 8.33 30.17 8.77
N LEU A 20 8.10 31.19 7.95
CA LEU A 20 7.07 31.16 6.90
C LEU A 20 7.30 30.04 5.88
N LYS A 21 8.56 29.78 5.49
CA LYS A 21 8.89 28.67 4.60
C LYS A 21 8.63 27.31 5.25
N ASN A 22 9.01 27.14 6.52
CA ASN A 22 8.77 25.91 7.26
C ASN A 22 7.27 25.62 7.39
N GLU A 23 6.44 26.62 7.68
CA GLU A 23 4.98 26.45 7.72
C GLU A 23 4.40 26.00 6.37
N LYS A 24 4.86 26.59 5.26
CA LYS A 24 4.42 26.18 3.91
C LYS A 24 4.85 24.75 3.60
N LEU A 25 6.07 24.37 3.95
CA LEU A 25 6.58 23.01 3.77
C LEU A 25 5.76 22.01 4.59
N TRP A 26 5.42 22.33 5.83
CA TRP A 26 4.54 21.48 6.66
C TRP A 26 3.17 21.25 6.02
N LYS A 27 2.53 22.31 5.54
CA LYS A 27 1.24 22.21 4.83
C LYS A 27 1.36 21.33 3.58
N LEU A 28 2.42 21.51 2.80
CA LEU A 28 2.66 20.71 1.61
C LEU A 28 2.85 19.22 1.96
N VAL A 29 3.68 18.92 2.96
CA VAL A 29 3.92 17.54 3.42
C VAL A 29 2.61 16.86 3.86
N ILE A 30 1.76 17.57 4.59
CA ILE A 30 0.44 17.05 5.00
C ILE A 30 -0.42 16.74 3.77
N SER A 31 -0.54 17.69 2.83
CA SER A 31 -1.35 17.51 1.63
C SER A 31 -0.86 16.37 0.74
N LEU A 32 0.47 16.20 0.62
CA LEU A 32 1.08 15.10 -0.14
C LEU A 32 0.83 13.76 0.53
N LYS A 33 0.91 13.70 1.87
CA LYS A 33 0.60 12.48 2.63
C LYS A 33 -0.86 12.06 2.43
N GLU A 34 -1.79 13.01 2.47
CA GLU A 34 -3.21 12.74 2.18
C GLU A 34 -3.43 12.28 0.75
N TYR A 35 -2.73 12.88 -0.23
CA TYR A 35 -2.80 12.46 -1.62
C TYR A 35 -2.31 11.02 -1.79
N CYS A 36 -1.16 10.68 -1.21
CA CYS A 36 -0.60 9.32 -1.26
C CYS A 36 -1.58 8.29 -0.69
N ASN A 37 -2.19 8.56 0.47
CA ASN A 37 -3.18 7.66 1.07
C ASN A 37 -4.40 7.45 0.17
N LYS A 38 -4.93 8.53 -0.42
CA LYS A 38 -6.08 8.43 -1.35
C LYS A 38 -5.72 7.65 -2.61
N GLU A 39 -4.49 7.79 -3.10
CA GLU A 39 -4.05 7.04 -4.28
C GLU A 39 -3.87 5.55 -3.97
N GLU A 40 -3.38 5.20 -2.79
CA GLU A 40 -3.32 3.81 -2.33
C GLU A 40 -4.73 3.18 -2.25
N GLU A 41 -5.70 3.89 -1.67
CA GLU A 41 -7.10 3.44 -1.62
C GLU A 41 -7.70 3.25 -3.03
N ARG A 42 -7.43 4.18 -3.95
CA ARG A 42 -7.88 4.10 -5.35
C ARG A 42 -7.24 2.91 -6.06
N PHE A 43 -5.96 2.67 -5.83
CA PHE A 43 -5.25 1.52 -6.39
C PHE A 43 -5.89 0.21 -5.90
N ILE A 44 -6.06 0.05 -4.59
CA ILE A 44 -6.68 -1.14 -3.99
C ILE A 44 -8.09 -1.36 -4.55
N SER A 45 -8.89 -0.30 -4.66
CA SER A 45 -10.25 -0.38 -5.22
C SER A 45 -10.25 -0.87 -6.67
N ARG A 46 -9.42 -0.28 -7.53
CA ARG A 46 -9.31 -0.67 -8.94
C ARG A 46 -8.76 -2.09 -9.11
N PHE A 47 -7.77 -2.46 -8.30
CA PHE A 47 -7.16 -3.78 -8.30
C PHE A 47 -8.19 -4.85 -7.93
N SER A 48 -8.89 -4.66 -6.81
CA SER A 48 -9.95 -5.57 -6.36
C SER A 48 -11.08 -5.67 -7.37
N LYS A 49 -11.53 -4.55 -7.96
CA LYS A 49 -12.60 -4.55 -8.97
C LYS A 49 -12.23 -5.32 -10.24
N THR A 50 -10.97 -5.31 -10.63
CA THR A 50 -10.48 -5.99 -11.84
C THR A 50 -10.31 -7.50 -11.61
N LEU A 51 -9.93 -7.89 -10.39
CA LEU A 51 -9.59 -9.28 -10.07
C LEU A 51 -10.71 -10.07 -9.39
N LYS A 52 -11.79 -9.42 -8.93
CA LYS A 52 -12.90 -10.06 -8.20
C LYS A 52 -13.55 -11.24 -8.92
N ASP A 53 -13.48 -11.28 -10.25
CA ASP A 53 -14.13 -12.32 -11.06
C ASP A 53 -13.25 -13.57 -11.21
N ILE A 54 -11.96 -13.48 -10.83
CA ILE A 54 -10.96 -14.56 -10.97
C ILE A 54 -10.48 -15.04 -9.59
N PHE A 55 -10.29 -14.10 -8.67
CA PHE A 55 -9.72 -14.35 -7.35
C PHE A 55 -10.71 -13.99 -6.26
N SER A 56 -10.69 -14.76 -5.17
CA SER A 56 -11.45 -14.43 -3.97
C SER A 56 -10.91 -13.17 -3.28
N PRO A 57 -11.69 -12.54 -2.38
CA PRO A 57 -11.21 -11.41 -1.58
C PRO A 57 -9.92 -11.74 -0.80
N THR A 58 -9.81 -12.94 -0.24
CA THR A 58 -8.63 -13.38 0.53
C THR A 58 -7.40 -13.53 -0.38
N GLN A 59 -7.59 -14.04 -1.58
CA GLN A 59 -6.52 -14.14 -2.58
C GLN A 59 -6.06 -12.77 -3.07
N ILE A 60 -6.98 -11.83 -3.30
CA ILE A 60 -6.66 -10.45 -3.68
C ILE A 60 -5.89 -9.77 -2.56
N GLU A 61 -6.26 -9.98 -1.29
CA GLU A 61 -5.54 -9.44 -0.14
C GLU A 61 -4.09 -9.96 -0.07
N MET A 62 -3.85 -11.24 -0.40
CA MET A 62 -2.50 -11.79 -0.51
C MET A 62 -1.68 -11.13 -1.62
N LEU A 63 -2.31 -10.87 -2.77
CA LEU A 63 -1.63 -10.21 -3.89
C LEU A 63 -1.25 -8.76 -3.56
N LEU A 64 -2.13 -8.05 -2.84
CA LEU A 64 -1.84 -6.71 -2.31
C LEU A 64 -0.76 -6.75 -1.23
N ASN A 65 -0.68 -7.84 -0.44
CA ASN A 65 0.22 -7.97 0.69
C ASN A 65 1.08 -9.25 0.58
N PRO A 66 2.06 -9.32 -0.33
CA PRO A 66 2.78 -10.56 -0.63
C PRO A 66 3.58 -11.14 0.55
N LYS A 67 3.90 -10.31 1.55
CA LYS A 67 4.59 -10.73 2.79
C LYS A 67 3.62 -11.26 3.85
N LYS A 68 2.33 -10.96 3.75
CA LYS A 68 1.32 -11.34 4.73
C LYS A 68 0.85 -12.77 4.45
N LYS A 69 0.94 -13.63 5.46
CA LYS A 69 0.36 -14.97 5.39
C LYS A 69 -1.13 -14.89 5.69
N VAL A 70 -1.92 -15.67 4.95
CA VAL A 70 -3.35 -15.85 5.27
C VAL A 70 -3.45 -16.60 6.58
N PHE A 71 -4.08 -15.98 7.57
CA PHE A 71 -4.33 -16.61 8.87
C PHE A 71 -5.42 -17.69 8.76
N LYS A 72 -6.47 -17.41 7.99
CA LYS A 72 -7.60 -18.32 7.81
C LYS A 72 -8.15 -18.19 6.39
N TRP A 73 -8.24 -19.32 5.71
CA TRP A 73 -8.94 -19.44 4.44
C TRP A 73 -10.44 -19.48 4.66
N THR A 74 -11.20 -18.86 3.76
CA THR A 74 -12.67 -18.94 3.79
C THR A 74 -13.14 -20.29 3.25
N SER A 75 -14.40 -20.65 3.52
CA SER A 75 -15.02 -21.84 2.92
C SER A 75 -14.95 -21.82 1.40
N ASP A 76 -15.11 -20.65 0.79
CA ASP A 76 -15.16 -20.46 -0.65
C ASP A 76 -13.78 -20.65 -1.29
N ASP A 77 -12.73 -20.19 -0.60
CA ASP A 77 -11.34 -20.45 -0.98
C ASP A 77 -11.03 -21.95 -0.98
N ILE A 78 -11.43 -22.63 0.09
CA ILE A 78 -11.19 -24.07 0.26
C ILE A 78 -11.98 -24.86 -0.78
N SER A 79 -13.25 -24.52 -1.01
CA SER A 79 -14.08 -25.14 -2.03
C SER A 79 -13.45 -25.02 -3.42
N SER A 80 -13.05 -23.80 -3.80
CA SER A 80 -12.39 -23.55 -5.09
C SER A 80 -11.06 -24.30 -5.23
N ALA A 81 -10.26 -24.36 -4.16
CA ALA A 81 -9.01 -25.11 -4.13
C ALA A 81 -9.23 -26.62 -4.29
N ILE A 82 -10.27 -27.17 -3.65
CA ILE A 82 -10.67 -28.58 -3.81
C ILE A 82 -11.11 -28.85 -5.25
N SER A 83 -11.88 -27.96 -5.86
CA SER A 83 -12.29 -28.09 -7.27
C SER A 83 -11.09 -28.13 -8.23
N ILE A 84 -10.09 -27.28 -8.05
CA ILE A 84 -8.86 -27.32 -8.88
C ILE A 84 -8.09 -28.63 -8.64
N ARG A 85 -7.98 -29.04 -7.38
CA ARG A 85 -7.25 -30.24 -6.99
C ARG A 85 -7.91 -31.53 -7.49
N SER A 86 -9.25 -31.59 -7.51
CA SER A 86 -10.00 -32.75 -7.99
C SER A 86 -9.83 -32.95 -9.50
N ILE A 87 -9.64 -31.87 -10.26
CA ILE A 87 -9.31 -31.94 -11.70
C ILE A 87 -7.90 -32.50 -11.89
N SER A 88 -6.90 -31.95 -11.19
CA SER A 88 -5.53 -32.47 -11.25
C SER A 88 -4.69 -32.01 -10.06
N PRO A 89 -4.23 -32.95 -9.20
CA PRO A 89 -3.30 -32.63 -8.12
C PRO A 89 -1.96 -32.05 -8.61
N LYS A 90 -1.52 -32.48 -9.81
CA LYS A 90 -0.30 -31.96 -10.44
C LYS A 90 -0.48 -30.50 -10.89
N ALA A 91 -1.64 -30.17 -11.48
CA ALA A 91 -1.95 -28.80 -11.88
C ALA A 91 -2.04 -27.88 -10.65
N TYR A 92 -2.70 -28.34 -9.57
CA TYR A 92 -2.75 -27.59 -8.32
C TYR A 92 -1.36 -27.27 -7.78
N ARG A 93 -0.48 -28.29 -7.71
CA ARG A 93 0.90 -28.12 -7.24
C ARG A 93 1.69 -27.15 -8.11
N PHE A 94 1.59 -27.30 -9.44
CA PHE A 94 2.25 -26.40 -10.38
C PHE A 94 1.80 -24.94 -10.22
N LEU A 95 0.48 -24.69 -10.11
CA LEU A 95 -0.05 -23.35 -9.91
C LEU A 95 0.45 -22.72 -8.62
N ARG A 96 0.49 -23.50 -7.53
CA ARG A 96 0.91 -23.02 -6.21
C ARG A 96 2.43 -22.83 -6.09
N GLU A 97 3.20 -23.85 -6.45
CA GLU A 97 4.64 -23.91 -6.19
C GLU A 97 5.46 -23.20 -7.26
N GLU A 98 5.12 -23.41 -8.53
CA GLU A 98 5.86 -22.83 -9.67
C GLU A 98 5.31 -21.45 -10.05
N LYS A 99 3.99 -21.32 -10.17
CA LYS A 99 3.33 -20.07 -10.58
C LYS A 99 2.97 -19.15 -9.42
N LYS A 100 3.21 -19.57 -8.17
CA LYS A 100 2.98 -18.78 -6.95
C LYS A 100 1.55 -18.23 -6.83
N PHE A 101 0.56 -18.96 -7.35
CA PHE A 101 -0.84 -18.59 -7.15
C PHE A 101 -1.20 -18.63 -5.66
N PRO A 102 -2.09 -17.73 -5.19
CA PRO A 102 -2.53 -17.65 -3.81
C PRO A 102 -3.49 -18.81 -3.48
N LEU A 103 -2.96 -20.03 -3.40
CA LEU A 103 -3.72 -21.24 -3.12
C LEU A 103 -3.42 -21.76 -1.70
N PRO A 104 -4.42 -22.33 -1.01
CA PRO A 104 -4.23 -22.98 0.29
C PRO A 104 -3.09 -24.00 0.29
N GLY A 105 -2.47 -24.18 1.46
CA GLY A 105 -1.54 -25.28 1.69
C GLY A 105 -2.24 -26.63 1.54
N LEU A 106 -1.49 -27.63 1.10
CA LEU A 106 -1.91 -29.03 1.16
C LEU A 106 -1.72 -29.59 2.57
#